data_AF-A0ABD1XSL9-F1
#
_entry.id   AF-A0ABD1XSL9-F1
#
_cell.length_a   1.000
_cell.length_b   1.000
_cell.length_c   1.000
_cell.angle_alpha   90.00
_cell.angle_beta   90.00
_cell.angle_gamma   90.00
#
_symmetry.space_group_name_H-M   'P 1'
#
loop_
_entity.id
_entity.type
_entity.pdbx_description
1 polymer ?
#
loop_
_entity_poly.entity_id
_entity_poly.type
_entity_poly.pdbx_seq_one_letter_code
_entity_poly.pdbx_strand_id
1 'polypeptide(L)'
;MVPCIMLVLGGSLSGGPGRLNSELGLKTTVGICFARLLVIPLIGIGVVQGAEYLGYFPAGDQMFKFVLLMHYAMPTAILCGAMANLRGYGESEAAALLFWQHILAVFSIALYIAIYLNLLSYV
;
A
#
# COMPACT_ATOMS: atom_id res chain seq x y z
N MET A 1 -2.47 -2.63 17.81
CA MET A 1 -1.34 -1.70 17.57
C MET A 1 -1.55 -0.77 16.38
N VAL A 2 -2.06 -1.27 15.24
CA VAL A 2 -2.28 -0.44 14.02
C VAL A 2 -2.99 0.91 14.29
N PRO A 3 -4.09 0.99 15.08
CA PRO A 3 -4.76 2.27 15.34
C PRO A 3 -3.91 3.26 16.12
N CYS A 4 -3.12 2.80 17.09
CA CYS A 4 -2.25 3.66 17.91
C CYS A 4 -1.13 4.27 17.06
N ILE A 5 -0.54 3.50 16.14
CA ILE A 5 0.51 3.99 15.25
C ILE A 5 -0.07 5.00 14.26
N MET A 6 -1.30 4.80 13.78
CA MET A 6 -2.00 5.81 12.96
C MET A 6 -2.27 7.11 13.72
N LEU A 7 -2.60 7.04 15.02
CA LEU A 7 -2.75 8.24 15.86
C LEU A 7 -1.43 8.97 16.06
N VAL A 8 -0.33 8.24 16.31
CA VAL A 8 1.02 8.82 16.41
C VAL A 8 1.42 9.49 15.10
N LEU A 9 1.19 8.82 13.96
CA LEU A 9 1.38 9.39 12.63
C LEU A 9 0.57 10.69 12.47
N GLY A 10 -0.71 10.70 12.88
CA GLY A 10 -1.54 11.91 12.87
C GLY A 10 -0.98 13.05 13.73
N GLY A 11 -0.40 12.74 14.89
CA GLY A 11 0.30 13.70 15.76
C GLY A 11 1.55 14.32 15.11
N SER A 12 2.34 13.50 14.40
CA SER A 12 3.49 13.95 13.60
C SER A 12 3.09 14.90 12.45
N LEU A 13 1.82 14.88 12.01
CA LEU A 13 1.26 15.79 11.00
C LEU A 13 0.57 17.04 11.59
N SER A 14 0.81 17.39 12.85
CA SER A 14 0.17 18.56 13.49
C SER A 14 0.33 19.90 12.74
N GLY A 15 1.40 20.07 11.96
CA GLY A 15 1.64 21.25 11.10
C GLY A 15 1.00 21.19 9.70
N GLY A 16 0.37 20.07 9.34
CA GLY A 16 -0.21 19.79 8.03
C GLY A 16 0.76 19.16 7.03
N PRO A 17 0.28 18.29 6.12
CA PRO A 17 1.12 17.53 5.18
C PRO A 17 1.82 18.35 4.09
N GLY A 18 1.60 19.67 4.02
CA GLY A 18 2.07 20.52 2.91
C GLY A 18 2.74 21.83 3.31
N ARG A 19 2.98 22.09 4.61
CA ARG A 19 3.49 23.39 5.09
C ARG A 19 4.98 23.41 5.45
N LEU A 20 5.64 22.26 5.51
CA LEU A 20 7.06 22.16 5.85
C LEU A 20 7.81 21.71 4.60
N ASN A 21 8.48 22.65 3.92
CA ASN A 21 9.55 22.48 2.92
C ASN A 21 9.91 21.02 2.62
N SER A 22 9.10 20.32 1.83
CA SER A 22 9.38 18.93 1.51
C SER A 22 10.38 18.92 0.35
N GLU A 23 11.63 18.59 0.65
CA GLU A 23 12.63 18.25 -0.38
C GLU A 23 12.10 17.11 -1.27
N LEU A 24 11.23 16.25 -0.73
CA LEU A 24 10.34 15.36 -1.47
C LEU A 24 9.18 16.14 -2.12
N GLY A 25 9.42 16.69 -3.32
CA GLY A 25 8.38 17.36 -4.09
C GLY A 25 7.08 16.55 -4.20
N LEU A 26 5.92 17.20 -4.12
CA LEU A 26 4.60 16.57 -4.25
C LEU A 26 4.47 15.61 -5.46
N LYS A 27 5.20 15.91 -6.54
CA LYS A 27 5.32 15.05 -7.74
C LYS A 27 5.87 13.65 -7.43
N THR A 28 6.92 13.56 -6.63
CA THR A 28 7.52 12.28 -6.22
C THR A 28 6.59 11.47 -5.33
N THR A 29 5.88 12.11 -4.40
CA THR A 29 4.89 11.46 -3.53
C THR A 29 3.74 10.84 -4.33
N VAL A 30 3.20 11.59 -5.29
CA VAL A 30 2.15 11.09 -6.18
C VAL A 30 2.67 9.95 -7.05
N GLY A 31 3.91 10.06 -7.57
CA GLY A 31 4.54 9.00 -8.33
C GLY A 31 4.71 7.69 -7.54
N ILE A 32 5.19 7.77 -6.30
CA ILE A 32 5.35 6.61 -5.41
C ILE A 32 3.98 6.02 -5.08
N CYS A 33 2.98 6.85 -4.78
CA CYS A 33 1.61 6.37 -4.53
C CYS A 33 1.05 5.62 -5.74
N PHE A 34 1.17 6.19 -6.94
CA PHE A 34 0.67 5.58 -8.17
C PHE A 34 1.39 4.27 -8.49
N ALA A 35 2.73 4.27 -8.42
CA ALA A 35 3.52 3.06 -8.64
C ALA A 35 3.14 1.95 -7.64
N ARG A 36 3.03 2.27 -6.36
CA ARG A 36 2.76 1.27 -5.33
C ARG A 36 1.31 0.79 -5.32
N LEU A 37 0.35 1.68 -5.57
CA LEU A 37 -1.08 1.36 -5.48
C LEU A 37 -1.68 0.82 -6.77
N LEU A 38 -1.06 1.03 -7.94
CA LEU A 38 -1.60 0.54 -9.23
C LEU A 38 -0.65 -0.44 -9.91
N VAL A 39 0.65 -0.13 -10.00
CA VAL A 39 1.58 -0.97 -10.78
C VAL A 39 1.86 -2.28 -10.05
N ILE A 40 2.13 -2.24 -8.74
CA ILE A 40 2.39 -3.44 -7.93
C ILE A 40 1.21 -4.44 -7.93
N PRO A 41 -0.04 -4.04 -7.65
CA PRO A 41 -1.15 -4.99 -7.68
C PRO A 41 -1.42 -5.59 -9.07
N LEU A 42 -1.19 -4.83 -10.15
CA LEU A 42 -1.25 -5.38 -11.52
C LEU A 42 -0.18 -6.45 -11.76
N ILE A 43 1.06 -6.20 -11.33
CA ILE A 43 2.14 -7.20 -11.38
C ILE A 43 1.79 -8.42 -10.51
N GLY A 44 1.18 -8.20 -9.34
CA GLY A 44 0.73 -9.24 -8.43
C GLY A 44 -0.22 -10.24 -9.08
N ILE A 45 -1.14 -9.77 -9.94
CA ILE A 45 -2.01 -10.65 -10.75
C ILE A 45 -1.16 -11.59 -11.62
N GLY A 46 -0.21 -11.04 -12.37
CA GLY A 46 0.67 -11.83 -13.23
C GLY A 46 1.51 -12.84 -12.46
N VAL A 47 2.04 -12.46 -11.30
CA VAL A 47 2.84 -13.35 -10.43
C VAL A 47 1.98 -14.50 -9.90
N VAL A 48 0.77 -14.22 -9.41
CA VAL A 48 -0.14 -15.25 -8.89
C VAL A 48 -0.59 -16.18 -10.00
N GLN A 49 -0.96 -15.64 -11.17
CA GLN A 49 -1.40 -16.47 -12.29
C GLN A 49 -0.24 -17.32 -12.86
N GLY A 50 0.98 -16.78 -12.88
CA GLY A 50 2.19 -17.54 -13.23
C GLY A 50 2.48 -18.67 -12.24
N ALA A 51 2.42 -18.39 -10.94
CA ALA A 51 2.62 -19.42 -9.92
C ALA A 51 1.54 -20.52 -9.96
N GLU A 52 0.33 -20.19 -10.42
CA GLU A 52 -0.74 -21.15 -10.68
C GLU A 52 -0.42 -22.06 -11.85
N TYR A 53 0.07 -21.50 -12.96
CA TYR A 53 0.49 -22.30 -14.11
C TYR A 53 1.64 -23.27 -13.78
N LEU A 54 2.53 -22.88 -12.86
CA LEU A 54 3.63 -23.73 -12.39
C LEU A 54 3.21 -24.75 -11.32
N GLY A 55 1.93 -24.76 -10.88
CA GLY A 55 1.41 -25.75 -9.94
C GLY A 55 1.87 -25.58 -8.49
N TYR A 56 2.32 -24.37 -8.10
CA TYR A 56 2.79 -24.11 -6.73
C TYR A 56 1.67 -23.96 -5.69
N PHE A 57 0.41 -23.86 -6.11
CA PHE A 57 -0.71 -23.70 -5.19
C PHE A 57 -1.40 -25.03 -4.86
N PRO A 58 -1.81 -25.23 -3.60
CA PRO A 58 -2.67 -26.35 -3.24
C PRO A 58 -3.96 -26.31 -4.06
N ALA A 59 -4.39 -27.48 -4.54
CA ALA A 59 -5.50 -27.62 -5.47
C ALA A 59 -6.79 -26.98 -4.93
N GLY A 60 -7.36 -26.04 -5.68
CA GLY A 60 -8.68 -25.46 -5.41
C GLY A 60 -8.75 -24.41 -4.31
N ASP A 61 -7.64 -23.99 -3.71
CA ASP A 61 -7.67 -23.02 -2.60
C ASP A 61 -7.74 -21.57 -3.10
N GLN A 62 -8.93 -21.17 -3.56
CA GLN A 62 -9.25 -19.83 -4.04
C GLN A 62 -9.01 -18.75 -2.97
N MET A 63 -9.21 -19.08 -1.70
CA MET A 63 -8.92 -18.19 -0.57
C MET A 63 -7.43 -17.87 -0.47
N PHE A 64 -6.55 -18.86 -0.67
CA PHE A 64 -5.11 -18.65 -0.64
C PHE A 64 -4.65 -17.67 -1.73
N LYS A 65 -5.15 -17.83 -2.96
CA LYS A 65 -4.86 -16.91 -4.08
C LYS A 65 -5.37 -15.50 -3.79
N PHE A 66 -6.58 -15.38 -3.25
CA PHE A 66 -7.16 -14.09 -2.89
C PHE A 66 -6.33 -13.34 -1.84
N VAL A 67 -5.87 -14.05 -0.78
CA VAL A 67 -5.01 -13.46 0.24
C VAL A 67 -3.67 -13.00 -0.34
N LEU A 68 -3.08 -13.77 -1.27
CA LEU A 68 -1.84 -13.38 -1.95
C LEU A 68 -2.02 -12.09 -2.76
N LEU A 69 -3.08 -12.02 -3.57
CA LEU A 69 -3.41 -10.83 -4.38
C LEU A 69 -3.69 -9.60 -3.52
N MET A 70 -4.43 -9.78 -2.42
CA MET A 70 -4.70 -8.74 -1.42
C MET A 70 -3.41 -8.18 -0.81
N HIS A 71 -2.39 -9.02 -0.59
CA HIS A 71 -1.12 -8.57 -0.06
C HIS A 71 -0.41 -7.57 -0.99
N TYR A 72 -0.50 -7.79 -2.31
CA TYR A 72 0.05 -6.86 -3.30
C TYR A 72 -0.71 -5.53 -3.40
N ALA A 73 -1.97 -5.49 -2.97
CA ALA A 73 -2.78 -4.28 -2.94
C ALA A 73 -2.63 -3.48 -1.63
N MET A 74 -1.87 -3.97 -0.64
CA MET A 74 -1.69 -3.25 0.62
C MET A 74 -0.82 -1.98 0.46
N PRO A 75 -1.18 -0.88 1.16
CA PRO A 75 -0.38 0.33 1.17
C PRO A 75 0.97 0.12 1.88
N THR A 76 1.82 1.15 1.82
CA THR A 76 3.11 1.15 2.51
C THR A 76 2.94 0.90 4.00
N ALA A 77 3.81 0.07 4.55
CA ALA A 77 3.84 -0.20 5.98
C ALA A 77 4.02 1.10 6.77
N ILE A 78 3.09 1.37 7.68
CA ILE A 78 3.12 2.51 8.60
C ILE A 78 4.40 2.50 9.45
N LEU A 79 4.95 1.32 9.71
CA LEU A 79 6.23 1.13 10.42
C LEU A 79 7.41 1.85 9.76
N CYS A 80 7.40 2.06 8.44
CA CYS A 80 8.45 2.84 7.78
C CYS A 80 8.50 4.29 8.27
N GLY A 81 7.34 4.90 8.56
CA GLY A 81 7.26 6.23 9.15
C GLY A 81 7.72 6.25 10.60
N ALA A 82 7.36 5.22 11.37
CA ALA A 82 7.87 5.06 12.73
C ALA A 82 9.40 4.90 12.76
N MET A 83 9.97 4.16 11.81
CA MET A 83 11.43 4.01 11.68
C MET A 83 12.12 5.32 11.29
N ALA A 84 11.52 6.13 10.41
CA ALA A 84 12.04 7.47 10.10
C ALA A 84 12.04 8.37 11.34
N ASN A 85 10.99 8.29 12.15
CA ASN A 85 10.87 9.01 13.42
C ASN A 85 11.97 8.56 14.42
N LEU A 86 12.18 7.24 14.58
CA LEU A 86 13.24 6.69 15.44
C LEU A 86 14.65 7.08 14.97
N ARG A 87 14.86 7.23 13.65
CA ARG A 87 16.16 7.61 13.09
C ARG A 87 16.42 9.12 13.19
N GLY A 88 15.41 9.94 13.46
CA GLY A 88 15.53 11.39 13.56
C GLY A 88 15.73 12.11 12.22
N TYR A 89 15.52 11.44 11.09
CA TYR A 89 15.68 12.02 9.74
C TYR A 89 14.47 11.65 8.86
N GLY A 90 13.94 12.63 8.12
CA GLY A 90 12.87 12.41 7.14
C GLY A 90 11.49 12.07 7.76
N GLU A 91 11.27 12.39 9.03
CA GLU A 91 10.00 12.10 9.73
C GLU A 91 8.81 12.77 9.03
N SER A 92 8.90 14.08 8.81
CA SER A 92 7.80 14.86 8.21
C SER A 92 7.46 14.37 6.79
N GLU A 93 8.48 13.96 6.03
CA GLU A 93 8.33 13.51 4.65
C GLU A 93 7.72 12.10 4.58
N ALA A 94 8.22 11.18 5.41
CA ALA A 94 7.65 9.84 5.54
C ALA A 94 6.21 9.91 6.05
N ALA A 95 5.92 10.85 6.95
CA ALA A 95 4.59 11.04 7.49
C ALA A 95 3.60 11.57 6.44
N ALA A 96 4.01 12.58 5.64
CA ALA A 96 3.21 13.10 4.53
C ALA A 96 2.97 12.06 3.43
N LEU A 97 4.00 11.27 3.07
CA LEU A 97 3.89 10.15 2.14
C LEU A 97 2.86 9.11 2.60
N LEU A 98 2.98 8.66 3.85
CA LEU A 98 2.06 7.66 4.43
C LEU A 98 0.63 8.20 4.51
N PHE A 99 0.46 9.46 4.88
CA PHE A 99 -0.86 10.09 4.97
C PHE A 99 -1.57 10.08 3.61
N TRP A 100 -0.92 10.61 2.57
CA TRP A 100 -1.52 10.67 1.23
C TRP A 100 -1.81 9.28 0.67
N GLN A 101 -0.89 8.35 0.91
CA GLN A 101 -1.04 6.99 0.43
C GLN A 101 -2.19 6.25 1.11
N HIS A 102 -2.40 6.41 2.41
CA HIS A 102 -3.51 5.76 3.11
C HIS A 102 -4.86 6.30 2.64
N ILE A 103 -4.95 7.60 2.34
CA ILE A 103 -6.16 8.19 1.73
C ILE A 103 -6.44 7.56 0.36
N LEU A 104 -5.43 7.54 -0.52
CA LEU A 104 -5.59 6.95 -1.86
C LEU A 104 -5.80 5.43 -1.82
N ALA A 105 -5.26 4.75 -0.82
CA ALA A 105 -5.39 3.30 -0.67
C ALA A 105 -6.85 2.88 -0.44
N VAL A 106 -7.67 3.70 0.21
CA VAL A 106 -9.10 3.38 0.40
C VAL A 106 -9.79 3.17 -0.95
N PHE A 107 -9.52 4.04 -1.92
CA PHE A 107 -10.08 3.94 -3.27
C PHE A 107 -9.45 2.79 -4.06
N SER A 108 -8.12 2.67 -4.02
CA SER A 108 -7.41 1.64 -4.79
C SER A 108 -7.76 0.23 -4.31
N ILE A 109 -7.72 -0.02 -3.00
CA ILE A 109 -8.06 -1.33 -2.43
C ILE A 109 -9.50 -1.71 -2.78
N ALA A 110 -10.44 -0.78 -2.68
CA ALA A 110 -11.83 -1.05 -3.06
C ALA A 110 -11.96 -1.50 -4.52
N LEU A 111 -11.25 -0.83 -5.43
CA LEU A 111 -11.21 -1.18 -6.86
C LEU A 111 -10.57 -2.57 -7.08
N TYR A 112 -9.41 -2.84 -6.47
CA TYR A 112 -8.71 -4.11 -6.64
C TYR A 112 -9.45 -5.29 -6.00
N ILE A 113 -10.14 -5.11 -4.88
CA ILE A 113 -10.99 -6.15 -4.32
C ILE A 113 -12.09 -6.53 -5.32
N ALA A 114 -12.76 -5.55 -5.93
CA ALA A 114 -13.77 -5.83 -6.94
C ALA A 114 -13.18 -6.58 -8.15
N ILE A 115 -12.01 -6.18 -8.62
CA ILE A 115 -11.31 -6.85 -9.73
C ILE A 115 -10.90 -8.28 -9.34
N TYR A 116 -10.27 -8.47 -8.18
CA TYR A 116 -9.80 -9.78 -7.72
C TYR A 116 -10.94 -10.76 -7.49
N LEU A 117 -12.06 -10.31 -6.91
CA LEU A 117 -13.24 -11.16 -6.74
C LEU A 117 -13.85 -11.57 -8.07
N ASN A 118 -13.92 -10.67 -9.06
CA ASN A 118 -14.38 -11.04 -10.40
C ASN A 118 -13.41 -12.00 -11.10
N LEU A 119 -12.11 -11.76 -10.97
CA LEU A 119 -11.08 -12.62 -11.58
C LEU A 119 -11.11 -14.04 -10.99
N LEU A 120 -11.23 -14.16 -9.66
CA LEU A 120 -11.32 -15.45 -8.97
C LEU A 120 -12.67 -16.14 -9.16
N SER A 121 -13.76 -15.39 -9.33
CA SER A 121 -15.08 -15.98 -9.62
C SER A 121 -15.22 -16.46 -11.07
N TYR A 122 -14.37 -15.99 -11.99
CA TYR A 122 -14.36 -16.39 -13.39
C TYR A 122 -13.45 -17.60 -13.67
N VAL A 123 -12.59 -17.97 -12.72
CA VAL A 123 -11.67 -19.13 -12.77
C VAL A 123 -12.18 -20.26 -11.90
#